data_AF-A0A1B0GE01-F1
#
_entry.id   AF-A0A1B0GE01-F1
#
_cell.length_a   1.000
_cell.length_b   1.000
_cell.length_c   1.000
_cell.angle_alpha   90.00
_cell.angle_beta   90.00
_cell.angle_gamma   90.00
#
_symmetry.space_group_name_H-M   'P 1'
#
loop_
_entity.id
_entity.type
_entity.pdbx_description
1 polymer ?
#
loop_
_entity_poly.entity_id
_entity_poly.type
_entity_poly.pdbx_seq_one_letter_code
_entity_poly.pdbx_strand_id
1 'polypeptide(L)'
;MAEGTTGTQDQGDQDQNNANKESAKRYSRCSSAGSIHTPNSSPHHTDDDDDSGDNSIGRAGATVATTLSYKERRREAHTQAEQKRRDAIKKGYDNLQELVPNCQQNDTASGYKLSKQLILQKSIDYIGYLNQQKKKQEEEFAALQKEVIALRIIQNSYEHMLQHQKANPGPEEARLTDDAKFQVVLKT
;
A
#
# COMPACT_ATOMS: atom_id res chain seq x y z
N MET A 1 -70.98 3.27 -40.05
CA MET A 1 -71.44 3.45 -38.66
C MET A 1 -70.18 3.56 -37.81
N ALA A 2 -69.67 4.80 -37.67
CA ALA A 2 -69.76 5.67 -36.48
C ALA A 2 -68.57 5.37 -35.53
N GLU A 3 -67.45 6.11 -35.62
CA GLU A 3 -67.12 7.44 -35.04
C GLU A 3 -66.90 7.44 -33.51
N GLY A 4 -65.79 8.07 -33.06
CA GLY A 4 -65.52 8.34 -31.65
C GLY A 4 -64.05 8.61 -31.29
N THR A 5 -63.55 9.79 -31.67
CA THR A 5 -62.24 10.39 -31.34
C THR A 5 -62.24 11.16 -30.00
N THR A 6 -61.15 11.13 -29.22
CA THR A 6 -60.44 12.23 -28.50
C THR A 6 -59.21 11.63 -27.79
N GLY A 7 -57.99 12.17 -27.73
CA GLY A 7 -57.46 13.48 -28.09
C GLY A 7 -57.02 14.26 -26.84
N THR A 8 -55.78 14.10 -26.36
CA THR A 8 -55.04 15.17 -25.64
C THR A 8 -53.54 14.94 -25.78
N GLN A 9 -52.85 15.91 -26.39
CA GLN A 9 -51.41 16.10 -26.43
C GLN A 9 -50.98 16.95 -25.23
N ASP A 10 -49.78 16.73 -24.69
CA ASP A 10 -48.94 17.85 -24.25
C ASP A 10 -47.44 17.51 -24.40
N GLN A 11 -46.69 18.48 -24.90
CA GLN A 11 -45.23 18.50 -25.12
C GLN A 11 -44.58 18.95 -23.79
N GLY A 12 -43.50 18.34 -23.30
CA GLY A 12 -42.13 18.53 -23.76
C GLY A 12 -41.36 19.42 -22.77
N ASP A 13 -40.32 18.90 -22.11
CA ASP A 13 -39.20 19.71 -21.60
C ASP A 13 -37.96 18.83 -21.25
N GLN A 14 -36.98 18.93 -22.15
CA GLN A 14 -35.52 19.11 -22.00
C GLN A 14 -34.71 18.50 -20.84
N ASP A 15 -33.72 17.70 -21.24
CA ASP A 15 -32.34 17.48 -20.77
C ASP A 15 -31.88 18.01 -19.38
N GLN A 16 -31.19 17.14 -18.61
CA GLN A 16 -29.73 17.15 -18.40
C GLN A 16 -29.28 16.35 -17.15
N ASN A 17 -28.38 15.39 -17.37
CA ASN A 17 -27.22 15.03 -16.55
C ASN A 17 -27.36 14.89 -15.01
N ASN A 18 -27.66 13.68 -14.55
CA ASN A 18 -27.42 13.28 -13.15
C ASN A 18 -25.99 12.73 -12.98
N ALA A 19 -25.02 13.64 -12.82
CA ALA A 19 -23.67 13.30 -12.43
C ALA A 19 -23.62 12.97 -10.93
N ASN A 20 -23.18 11.74 -10.64
CA ASN A 20 -22.99 11.16 -9.33
C ASN A 20 -22.27 12.12 -8.36
N LYS A 21 -23.00 12.59 -7.34
CA LYS A 21 -22.49 13.29 -6.17
C LYS A 21 -21.99 12.27 -5.15
N GLU A 22 -20.67 12.14 -4.95
CA GLU A 22 -20.18 11.71 -3.63
C GLU A 22 -18.74 12.15 -3.32
N SER A 23 -18.63 12.91 -2.23
CA SER A 23 -17.48 13.00 -1.31
C SER A 23 -16.15 13.60 -1.82
N ALA A 24 -16.19 14.87 -2.22
CA ALA A 24 -15.02 15.74 -2.06
C ALA A 24 -14.83 16.03 -0.56
N LYS A 25 -13.93 15.29 0.09
CA LYS A 25 -13.46 15.54 1.46
C LYS A 25 -12.91 16.96 1.54
N ARG A 26 -13.71 17.88 2.07
CA ARG A 26 -13.30 19.24 2.42
C ARG A 26 -12.23 19.15 3.51
N TYR A 27 -10.98 19.42 3.15
CA TYR A 27 -9.96 19.76 4.12
C TYR A 27 -10.33 21.13 4.72
N SER A 28 -10.77 21.12 5.98
CA SER A 28 -11.02 22.34 6.74
C SER A 28 -9.67 23.03 6.98
N ARG A 29 -9.38 24.08 6.22
CA ARG A 29 -8.27 24.99 6.51
C ARG A 29 -8.76 25.91 7.62
N CYS A 30 -8.22 25.72 8.82
CA CYS A 30 -8.38 26.66 9.92
C CYS A 30 -7.83 28.04 9.50
N SER A 31 -8.72 29.00 9.28
CA SER A 31 -8.39 30.41 9.25
C SER A 31 -8.87 31.02 10.56
N SER A 32 -7.95 31.29 11.48
CA SER A 32 -8.19 32.22 12.58
C SER A 32 -6.86 32.79 13.04
N ALA A 33 -6.63 34.05 12.67
CA ALA A 33 -5.60 34.88 13.27
C ALA A 33 -5.92 35.13 14.74
N GLY A 34 -4.89 35.12 15.58
CA GLY A 34 -4.87 35.78 16.89
C GLY A 34 -5.39 34.96 18.07
N SER A 35 -4.48 34.25 18.75
CA SER A 35 -4.48 34.23 20.21
C SER A 35 -3.08 33.89 20.72
N ILE A 36 -2.47 34.89 21.36
CA ILE A 36 -1.28 34.80 22.21
C ILE A 36 -1.59 33.80 23.33
N HIS A 37 -0.61 33.09 23.89
CA HIS A 37 -0.64 32.07 24.96
C HIS A 37 -1.22 30.67 24.62
N THR A 38 -0.34 29.71 24.34
CA THR A 38 -0.63 28.28 24.48
C THR A 38 0.28 27.75 25.61
N PRO A 39 -0.25 27.31 26.76
CA PRO A 39 0.54 26.49 27.65
C PRO A 39 0.64 25.12 26.99
N ASN A 40 1.87 24.75 26.66
CA ASN A 40 2.33 23.40 26.32
C ASN A 40 1.60 22.35 27.17
N SER A 41 0.56 21.72 26.61
CA SER A 41 -0.10 20.57 27.22
C SER A 41 0.72 19.33 26.88
N SER A 42 1.84 19.16 27.59
CA SER A 42 2.41 17.82 27.72
C SER A 42 1.39 16.97 28.47
N PRO A 43 1.09 15.73 28.05
CA PRO A 43 0.34 14.81 28.89
C PRO A 43 1.19 14.57 30.13
N HIS A 44 0.83 15.26 31.20
CA HIS A 44 1.43 15.10 32.51
C HIS A 44 0.94 13.74 33.02
N HIS A 45 1.69 12.68 32.74
CA HIS A 45 1.51 11.41 33.45
C HIS A 45 2.12 11.64 34.85
N THR A 46 1.41 12.35 35.71
CA THR A 46 1.55 12.09 37.14
C THR A 46 1.06 10.65 37.30
N ASP A 47 1.98 9.70 37.43
CA ASP A 47 1.70 8.59 38.33
C ASP A 47 1.56 9.25 39.71
N ASP A 48 0.35 9.73 40.00
CA ASP A 48 -0.07 10.17 41.32
C ASP A 48 -0.07 8.93 42.22
N ASP A 49 1.11 8.54 42.67
CA ASP A 49 1.26 7.85 43.94
C ASP A 49 1.02 8.93 45.04
N ASP A 50 -0.25 9.31 45.22
CA ASP A 50 -0.71 9.89 46.49
C ASP A 50 -0.62 8.78 47.55
N ASP A 51 0.59 8.56 48.05
CA ASP A 51 0.79 7.91 49.34
C ASP A 51 0.99 9.01 50.36
N SER A 52 -0.11 9.35 51.03
CA SER A 52 -0.15 10.26 52.17
C SER A 52 1.03 9.99 53.09
N GLY A 53 2.03 10.86 53.02
CA GLY A 53 3.16 10.90 53.94
C GLY A 53 2.70 11.38 55.31
N ASP A 54 1.94 10.54 56.02
CA ASP A 54 1.75 10.69 57.46
C ASP A 54 3.06 10.28 58.16
N ASN A 55 3.80 11.33 58.51
CA ASN A 55 4.97 11.32 59.34
C ASN A 55 4.63 10.93 60.79
N SER A 56 4.28 9.65 61.02
CA SER A 56 4.23 9.09 62.38
C SER A 56 5.64 8.65 62.81
N ILE A 57 6.37 9.61 63.40
CA ILE A 57 7.72 9.57 63.98
C ILE A 57 7.95 8.44 65.04
N GLY A 58 7.03 7.50 65.24
CA GLY A 58 7.09 6.50 66.33
C GLY A 58 7.42 5.05 65.96
N ARG A 59 7.40 4.65 64.67
CA ARG A 59 7.51 3.21 64.28
C ARG A 59 8.23 3.01 62.92
N ALA A 60 9.24 3.83 62.64
CA ALA A 60 9.75 4.05 61.28
C ALA A 60 10.82 3.06 60.77
N GLY A 61 11.42 2.22 61.61
CA GLY A 61 12.59 1.42 61.20
C GLY A 61 12.29 0.30 60.18
N ALA A 62 11.17 -0.40 60.34
CA ALA A 62 10.83 -1.55 59.50
C ALA A 62 10.06 -1.18 58.22
N THR A 63 9.21 -0.14 58.28
CA THR A 63 8.38 0.33 57.16
C THR A 63 9.18 1.13 56.14
N VAL A 64 10.23 1.84 56.57
CA VAL A 64 11.14 2.54 55.66
C VAL A 64 11.99 1.53 54.88
N ALA A 65 12.47 0.45 55.51
CA ALA A 65 13.23 -0.59 54.81
C ALA A 65 12.41 -1.34 53.74
N THR A 66 11.14 -1.66 54.02
CA THR A 66 10.25 -2.32 53.05
C THR A 66 9.82 -1.40 51.91
N THR A 67 9.53 -0.12 52.19
CA THR A 67 9.22 0.86 51.14
C THR A 67 10.43 1.19 50.27
N LEU A 68 11.64 1.26 50.83
CA LEU A 68 12.89 1.38 50.07
C LEU A 68 13.13 0.13 49.20
N SER A 69 12.94 -1.07 49.74
CA SER A 69 13.05 -2.33 48.96
C SER A 69 12.02 -2.41 47.82
N TYR A 70 10.79 -1.93 48.05
CA TYR A 70 9.77 -1.86 47.02
C TYR A 70 10.11 -0.85 45.92
N LYS A 71 10.60 0.35 46.31
CA LYS A 71 11.10 1.37 45.37
C LYS A 71 12.28 0.86 44.55
N GLU A 72 13.19 0.10 45.16
CA GLU A 72 14.33 -0.54 44.48
C GLU A 72 13.84 -1.58 43.47
N ARG A 73 12.94 -2.49 43.88
CA ARG A 73 12.34 -3.49 42.98
C ARG A 73 11.63 -2.85 41.79
N ARG A 74 10.93 -1.72 41.99
CA ARG A 74 10.28 -0.98 40.92
C ARG A 74 11.30 -0.37 39.95
N ARG A 75 12.39 0.21 40.46
CA ARG A 75 13.50 0.74 39.66
C ARG A 75 14.18 -0.35 38.83
N GLU A 76 14.43 -1.52 39.42
CA GLU A 76 15.02 -2.68 38.74
C GLU A 76 14.13 -3.17 37.60
N ALA A 77 12.83 -3.36 37.86
CA ALA A 77 11.87 -3.77 36.85
C ALA A 77 11.81 -2.78 35.67
N HIS A 78 11.80 -1.48 35.97
CA HIS A 78 11.84 -0.43 34.95
C HIS A 78 13.13 -0.50 34.11
N THR A 79 14.28 -0.67 34.77
CA THR A 79 15.59 -0.81 34.09
C THR A 79 15.62 -2.03 33.18
N GLN A 80 15.11 -3.18 33.64
CA GLN A 80 15.01 -4.40 32.85
C GLN A 80 14.10 -4.23 31.63
N ALA A 81 12.95 -3.57 31.80
CA ALA A 81 12.03 -3.30 30.69
C ALA A 81 12.67 -2.41 29.61
N GLU A 82 13.36 -1.35 30.01
CA GLU A 82 14.06 -0.47 29.08
C GLU A 82 15.24 -1.17 28.40
N GLN A 83 15.98 -2.03 29.10
CA GLN A 83 17.04 -2.84 28.49
C GLN A 83 16.45 -3.76 27.41
N LYS A 84 15.37 -4.49 27.72
CA LYS A 84 14.67 -5.33 26.75
C LYS A 84 14.22 -4.54 25.52
N ARG A 85 13.70 -3.32 25.71
CA ARG A 85 13.34 -2.42 24.60
C ARG A 85 14.57 -2.05 23.75
N ARG A 86 15.69 -1.71 24.39
CA ARG A 86 16.95 -1.39 23.69
C ARG A 86 17.50 -2.57 22.91
N ASP A 87 17.44 -3.76 23.47
CA ASP A 87 17.90 -4.99 22.80
C ASP A 87 17.04 -5.32 21.59
N ALA A 88 15.71 -5.14 21.69
CA ALA A 88 14.80 -5.29 20.56
C ALA A 88 15.11 -4.30 19.43
N ILE A 89 15.37 -3.03 19.76
CA ILE A 89 15.79 -2.01 18.78
C ILE A 89 17.13 -2.39 18.14
N LYS A 90 18.10 -2.82 18.94
CA LYS A 90 19.41 -3.25 18.44
C LYS A 90 19.26 -4.40 17.45
N LYS A 91 18.47 -5.42 17.79
CA LYS A 91 18.16 -6.54 16.89
C LYS A 91 17.51 -6.05 15.59
N GLY A 92 16.63 -5.06 15.65
CA GLY A 92 16.04 -4.43 14.47
C GLY A 92 17.09 -3.82 13.54
N TYR A 93 18.11 -3.13 14.09
CA TYR A 93 19.23 -2.61 13.30
C TYR A 93 20.10 -3.71 12.70
N ASP A 94 20.40 -4.76 13.47
CA ASP A 94 21.19 -5.90 12.98
C ASP A 94 20.47 -6.56 11.77
N ASN A 95 19.14 -6.76 11.87
CA ASN A 95 18.33 -7.27 10.76
C ASN A 95 18.30 -6.33 9.54
N LEU A 96 18.21 -5.01 9.74
CA LEU A 96 18.25 -4.04 8.63
C LEU A 96 19.59 -4.11 7.89
N GLN A 97 20.70 -4.31 8.61
CA GLN A 97 22.00 -4.44 7.98
C GLN A 97 22.10 -5.69 7.10
N GLU A 98 21.45 -6.78 7.49
CA GLU A 98 21.38 -8.02 6.71
C GLU A 98 20.49 -7.87 5.47
N LEU A 99 19.36 -7.17 5.55
CA LEU A 99 18.40 -7.09 4.42
C LEU A 99 18.78 -6.03 3.38
N VAL A 100 19.55 -5.00 3.77
CA VAL A 100 19.86 -3.87 2.89
C VAL A 100 21.22 -4.11 2.20
N PRO A 101 21.28 -4.26 0.86
CA PRO A 101 22.50 -4.66 0.13
C PRO A 101 23.73 -3.76 0.36
N ASN A 102 23.49 -2.48 0.67
CA ASN A 102 24.54 -1.49 0.90
C ASN A 102 24.94 -1.32 2.36
N CYS A 103 24.34 -2.10 3.26
CA CYS A 103 24.70 -2.18 4.67
C CYS A 103 25.59 -3.39 4.98
N GLN A 104 25.49 -4.46 4.19
CA GLN A 104 26.26 -5.70 4.37
C GLN A 104 27.78 -5.54 4.07
N GLN A 105 28.16 -4.68 3.11
CA GLN A 105 29.52 -4.66 2.56
C GLN A 105 30.62 -4.13 3.50
N ASN A 106 30.30 -3.52 4.64
CA ASN A 106 31.30 -2.88 5.50
C ASN A 106 31.79 -3.72 6.69
N ASP A 107 31.21 -4.89 6.94
CA ASP A 107 31.18 -5.41 8.33
C ASP A 107 31.84 -6.78 8.55
N THR A 108 32.99 -7.06 7.94
CA THR A 108 33.81 -8.19 8.42
C THR A 108 35.31 -7.95 8.46
N ALA A 109 35.87 -7.10 7.60
CA ALA A 109 37.31 -6.86 7.55
C ALA A 109 37.77 -5.50 8.12
N SER A 110 36.89 -4.49 8.14
CA SER A 110 37.25 -3.10 8.47
C SER A 110 36.99 -2.72 9.94
N GLY A 111 36.15 -3.47 10.65
CA GLY A 111 35.74 -3.15 12.04
C GLY A 111 34.91 -1.86 12.18
N TYR A 112 34.60 -1.18 11.08
CA TYR A 112 33.89 0.09 11.07
C TYR A 112 32.37 -0.12 10.92
N LYS A 113 31.65 0.01 12.04
CA LYS A 113 30.19 -0.14 12.07
C LYS A 113 29.50 1.07 11.45
N LEU A 114 28.51 0.83 10.59
CA LEU A 114 27.69 1.90 10.01
C LEU A 114 26.90 2.64 11.11
N SER A 115 26.77 3.95 10.98
CA SER A 115 25.99 4.76 11.92
C SER A 115 24.50 4.46 11.80
N LYS A 116 23.76 4.58 12.92
CA LYS A 116 22.30 4.37 12.95
C LYS A 116 21.57 5.22 11.92
N GLN A 117 21.98 6.49 11.77
CA GLN A 117 21.41 7.40 10.78
C GLN A 117 21.61 6.87 9.36
N LEU A 118 22.81 6.41 9.04
CA LEU A 118 23.13 5.93 7.69
C LEU A 118 22.39 4.63 7.35
N ILE A 119 22.25 3.72 8.32
CA ILE A 119 21.45 2.50 8.14
C ILE A 119 20.00 2.84 7.81
N LEU A 120 19.40 3.77 8.55
CA LEU A 120 18.03 4.21 8.30
C LEU A 120 17.88 4.86 6.92
N GLN A 121 18.81 5.74 6.54
CA GLN A 121 18.78 6.38 5.21
C GLN A 121 18.85 5.34 4.08
N LYS A 122 19.85 4.43 4.13
CA LYS A 122 19.99 3.36 3.13
C LYS A 122 18.76 2.45 3.08
N SER A 123 18.11 2.22 4.21
CA SER A 123 16.87 1.42 4.29
C SER A 123 15.71 2.12 3.58
N ILE A 124 15.55 3.44 3.77
CA ILE A 124 14.52 4.24 3.09
C ILE A 124 14.75 4.21 1.58
N ASP A 125 15.99 4.44 1.15
CA ASP A 125 16.35 4.42 -0.27
C ASP A 125 16.05 3.05 -0.90
N TYR A 126 16.35 1.96 -0.17
CA TYR A 126 16.11 0.60 -0.64
C TYR A 126 14.60 0.28 -0.72
N ILE A 127 13.79 0.72 0.24
CA ILE A 127 12.32 0.61 0.14
C ILE A 127 11.81 1.36 -1.09
N GLY A 128 12.32 2.57 -1.34
CA GLY A 128 11.99 3.34 -2.55
C GLY A 128 12.30 2.58 -3.84
N TYR A 129 13.49 1.98 -3.90
CA TYR A 129 13.91 1.13 -5.02
C TYR A 129 13.01 -0.10 -5.21
N LEU A 130 12.69 -0.82 -4.13
CA LEU A 130 11.80 -1.99 -4.19
C LEU A 130 10.41 -1.63 -4.68
N ASN A 131 9.86 -0.50 -4.24
CA ASN A 131 8.56 0.00 -4.71
C ASN A 131 8.59 0.34 -6.20
N GLN A 132 9.66 0.97 -6.69
CA GLN A 132 9.83 1.25 -8.11
C GLN A 132 9.93 -0.03 -8.94
N GLN A 133 10.72 -1.01 -8.48
CA GLN A 133 10.82 -2.31 -9.15
C GLN A 133 9.48 -3.05 -9.19
N LYS A 134 8.77 -3.09 -8.07
CA LYS A 134 7.43 -3.69 -8.00
C LYS A 134 6.48 -3.04 -8.99
N LYS A 135 6.42 -1.71 -9.04
CA LYS A 135 5.59 -0.97 -10.00
C LYS A 135 5.95 -1.32 -11.45
N LYS A 136 7.25 -1.36 -11.78
CA LYS A 136 7.72 -1.73 -13.12
C LYS A 136 7.27 -3.15 -13.50
N GLN A 137 7.41 -4.11 -12.60
CA GLN A 137 6.97 -5.49 -12.83
C GLN A 137 5.45 -5.60 -13.00
N GLU A 138 4.66 -4.83 -12.24
CA GLU A 138 3.21 -4.78 -12.40
C GLU A 138 2.79 -4.21 -13.76
N GLU A 139 3.48 -3.18 -14.25
CA GLU A 139 3.26 -2.60 -15.58
C GLU A 139 3.61 -3.59 -16.70
N GLU A 140 4.75 -4.27 -16.61
CA GLU A 140 5.17 -5.31 -17.55
C GLU A 140 4.18 -6.49 -17.56
N PHE A 141 3.75 -6.94 -16.39
CA PHE A 141 2.74 -8.00 -16.26
C PHE A 141 1.41 -7.59 -16.92
N ALA A 142 0.94 -6.37 -16.69
CA ALA A 142 -0.28 -5.86 -17.31
C ALA A 142 -0.16 -5.75 -18.84
N ALA A 143 1.01 -5.36 -19.35
CA ALA A 143 1.28 -5.33 -20.78
C ALA A 143 1.23 -6.72 -21.40
N LEU A 144 1.92 -7.70 -20.81
CA LEU A 144 1.91 -9.09 -21.24
C LEU A 144 0.51 -9.70 -21.20
N GLN A 145 -0.29 -9.39 -20.17
CA GLN A 145 -1.67 -9.86 -20.08
C GLN A 145 -2.53 -9.34 -21.24
N LYS A 146 -2.37 -8.06 -21.63
CA LYS A 146 -3.07 -7.49 -22.79
C LYS A 146 -2.66 -8.18 -24.09
N GLU A 147 -1.38 -8.49 -24.25
CA GLU A 147 -0.86 -9.21 -25.42
C GLU A 147 -1.46 -10.62 -25.51
N VAL A 148 -1.49 -11.36 -24.41
CA VAL A 148 -2.13 -12.69 -24.34
C VAL A 148 -3.60 -12.63 -24.76
N ILE A 149 -4.36 -11.64 -24.27
CA ILE A 149 -5.77 -11.47 -24.63
C ILE A 149 -5.91 -11.16 -26.13
N ALA A 150 -5.10 -10.26 -26.67
CA ALA A 150 -5.11 -9.91 -28.09
C ALA A 150 -4.82 -11.12 -28.97
N LEU A 151 -3.77 -11.89 -28.64
CA LEU A 151 -3.43 -13.13 -29.34
C LEU A 151 -4.55 -14.16 -29.26
N ARG A 152 -5.23 -14.29 -28.12
CA ARG A 152 -6.37 -15.21 -27.98
C ARG A 152 -7.57 -14.79 -28.83
N ILE A 153 -7.85 -13.49 -28.93
CA ILE A 153 -8.91 -12.98 -29.82
C ILE A 153 -8.59 -13.31 -31.27
N ILE A 154 -7.34 -13.08 -31.69
CA ILE A 154 -6.87 -13.39 -33.05
C ILE A 154 -6.96 -14.89 -33.32
N GLN A 155 -6.51 -15.73 -32.39
CA GLN A 155 -6.62 -17.18 -32.52
C GLN A 155 -8.08 -17.61 -32.71
N ASN A 156 -8.98 -17.12 -31.84
CA ASN A 156 -10.39 -17.47 -31.91
C ASN A 156 -11.03 -17.02 -33.23
N SER A 157 -10.69 -15.83 -33.74
CA SER A 157 -11.24 -15.36 -35.02
C SER A 157 -10.81 -16.24 -36.20
N TYR A 158 -9.55 -16.70 -36.21
CA TYR A 158 -9.09 -17.68 -37.20
C TYR A 158 -9.78 -19.04 -37.06
N GLU A 159 -9.96 -19.54 -35.84
CA GLU A 159 -10.69 -20.78 -35.58
C GLU A 159 -12.14 -20.70 -36.09
N HIS A 160 -12.82 -19.58 -35.86
CA HIS A 160 -14.17 -19.34 -36.38
C HIS A 160 -14.21 -19.30 -37.91
N MET A 161 -13.30 -18.57 -38.57
CA MET A 161 -13.25 -18.52 -40.04
C MET A 161 -13.02 -19.91 -40.66
N LEU A 162 -12.13 -20.71 -40.07
CA LEU A 162 -11.87 -22.08 -40.51
C LEU A 162 -13.09 -22.99 -40.34
N GLN A 163 -13.83 -22.85 -39.24
CA GLN A 163 -15.08 -23.60 -39.02
C GLN A 163 -16.16 -23.19 -40.03
N HIS A 164 -16.35 -21.90 -40.28
CA HIS A 164 -17.31 -21.42 -41.29
C HIS A 164 -16.98 -21.93 -42.70
N GLN A 165 -15.69 -21.94 -43.09
CA GLN A 165 -15.26 -22.46 -44.39
C GLN A 165 -15.48 -23.98 -44.52
N LYS A 166 -15.38 -24.74 -43.41
CA LYS A 166 -15.68 -26.18 -43.39
C LYS A 166 -17.19 -26.46 -43.41
N ALA A 167 -17.98 -25.66 -42.68
CA ALA A 167 -19.42 -25.83 -42.57
C ALA A 167 -20.19 -25.35 -43.81
N ASN A 168 -19.63 -24.42 -44.58
CA ASN A 168 -20.23 -23.89 -45.79
C ASN A 168 -19.26 -24.02 -46.97
N PRO A 169 -19.10 -25.24 -47.56
CA PRO A 169 -18.36 -25.42 -48.80
C PRO A 169 -19.20 -24.82 -49.92
N GLY A 170 -19.05 -23.51 -50.17
CA GLY A 170 -19.59 -22.88 -51.38
C GLY A 170 -19.09 -23.60 -52.65
N PRO A 171 -19.78 -23.42 -53.80
CA PRO A 171 -19.49 -24.15 -55.03
C PRO A 171 -18.01 -24.00 -55.44
N GLU A 172 -17.48 -25.11 -55.94
CA GLU A 172 -16.06 -25.47 -56.12
C GLU A 172 -15.18 -24.45 -56.85
N GLU A 173 -15.77 -23.52 -57.62
CA GLU A 173 -15.06 -22.64 -58.57
C GLU A 173 -14.20 -21.54 -57.93
N ALA A 174 -14.34 -21.23 -56.64
CA ALA A 174 -13.52 -20.22 -55.97
C ALA A 174 -12.37 -20.80 -55.12
N ARG A 175 -12.22 -22.13 -55.06
CA ARG A 175 -11.18 -22.78 -54.24
C ARG A 175 -9.87 -22.82 -55.02
N LEU A 176 -9.08 -21.76 -54.93
CA LEU A 176 -7.68 -21.79 -55.37
C LEU A 176 -6.94 -22.87 -54.54
N THR A 177 -6.55 -23.96 -55.22
CA THR A 177 -5.73 -25.04 -54.66
C THR A 177 -4.43 -24.45 -54.10
N ASP A 178 -3.92 -25.00 -52.99
CA ASP A 178 -2.73 -24.43 -52.33
C ASP A 178 -1.52 -24.35 -53.29
N ASP A 179 -1.40 -25.27 -54.26
CA ASP A 179 -0.43 -25.20 -55.36
C ASP A 179 -0.50 -23.92 -56.21
N ALA A 180 -1.68 -23.31 -56.36
CA ALA A 180 -1.84 -22.04 -57.09
C ALA A 180 -1.36 -20.83 -56.28
N LYS A 181 -1.41 -20.90 -54.94
CA LYS A 181 -0.94 -19.82 -54.05
C LYS A 181 0.58 -19.80 -53.95
N PHE A 182 1.23 -20.96 -53.92
CA PHE A 182 2.69 -21.06 -53.86
C PHE A 182 3.39 -20.67 -55.18
N GLN A 183 2.68 -20.71 -56.32
CA GLN A 183 3.25 -20.28 -57.61
C GLN A 183 3.45 -18.75 -57.74
N VAL A 184 2.79 -17.93 -56.92
CA VAL A 184 2.96 -16.47 -56.95
C VAL A 184 4.25 -16.03 -56.27
N VAL A 185 4.73 -16.78 -55.27
CA VAL A 185 5.92 -16.44 -54.48
C VAL A 185 7.23 -16.81 -55.20
N LEU A 186 7.19 -17.69 -56.21
CA LEU A 186 8.37 -18.18 -56.93
C LEU A 186 8.62 -17.50 -58.29
N LYS A 187 7.78 -16.53 -58.68
CA LYS A 187 7.88 -15.83 -59.98
C LYS A 187 8.28 -14.35 -59.91
N THR A 188 8.74 -13.87 -58.76
CA THR A 188 9.35 -12.53 -58.61
C THR A 188 10.75 -12.68 -58.06
#